data_AF-A0A953TT47-F1
#
_entry.id   AF-A0A953TT47-F1
#
_cell.length_a   1.000
_cell.length_b   1.000
_cell.length_c   1.000
_cell.angle_alpha   90.00
_cell.angle_beta   90.00
_cell.angle_gamma   90.00
#
_symmetry.space_group_name_H-M   'P 1'
#
loop_
_entity.id
_entity.type
_entity.pdbx_description
1 polymer ?
#
loop_
_entity_poly.entity_id
_entity_poly.type
_entity_poly.pdbx_seq_one_letter_code
_entity_poly.pdbx_strand_id
1 'polypeptide(L)'
;MPKRPPYADVHLDVAPGEERSPQAPDAETPFSIVILGDFTGRANRGRVETGKALASRAPLLIDRDNFDAVLQKLSPQLALPLGGEGGLKLALEFKDLEDFHPDRLFEKAVLFRKLREVRKRLENPDTFRETAAELGLAAEPSREPQRPQPPRRIDAEDVQRITSGSLLDEMIESTEQRASAAPTRAPDEWALLVNKIVAPHLVARADPRQAELLGLIDRATGAQMRALLHAEAFQQLEAAWRALFLLVRNLETSSQLKLYLLDVSKQELAADLGASENLSSTATYKVLAEKTAGTLGAEPWTLIVGNFTFDPTREDAGLLRRLARVSAAAGAPFVAGASPRFIGCDSVQKLSEPESW
;
A
#
# COMPACT_ATOMS: atom_id res chain seq x y z
N MET A 1 25.21 3.48 -72.65
CA MET A 1 25.49 4.56 -71.68
C MET A 1 26.10 3.93 -70.44
N PRO A 2 27.25 4.39 -69.93
CA PRO A 2 27.88 3.77 -68.76
C PRO A 2 27.16 4.20 -67.47
N LYS A 3 26.88 3.24 -66.59
CA LYS A 3 26.31 3.46 -65.25
C LYS A 3 27.35 4.15 -64.37
N ARG A 4 27.01 5.29 -63.76
CA ARG A 4 27.83 5.98 -62.76
C ARG A 4 27.87 5.18 -61.44
N PRO A 5 29.00 5.16 -60.70
CA PRO A 5 29.09 4.54 -59.38
C PRO A 5 28.36 5.38 -58.32
N PRO A 6 27.92 4.78 -57.19
CA PRO A 6 27.16 5.49 -56.16
C PRO A 6 28.15 6.29 -55.30
N TYR A 7 28.12 7.61 -55.42
CA TYR A 7 28.65 8.46 -54.37
C TYR A 7 27.59 8.52 -53.27
N ALA A 8 28.01 8.40 -52.01
CA ALA A 8 27.15 8.62 -50.86
C ALA A 8 26.67 10.07 -50.89
N ASP A 9 25.36 10.28 -51.10
CA ASP A 9 24.75 11.59 -50.97
C ASP A 9 24.72 11.97 -49.48
N VAL A 10 25.65 12.82 -49.07
CA VAL A 10 25.64 13.44 -47.75
C VAL A 10 24.80 14.70 -47.84
N HIS A 11 23.52 14.59 -47.52
CA HIS A 11 22.65 15.74 -47.32
C HIS A 11 22.96 16.41 -45.97
N LEU A 12 23.72 17.49 -46.02
CA LEU A 12 23.91 18.40 -44.90
C LEU A 12 22.91 19.56 -45.02
N ASP A 13 21.71 19.36 -44.46
CA ASP A 13 20.77 20.46 -44.26
C ASP A 13 21.27 21.35 -43.11
N VAL A 14 21.84 22.49 -43.50
CA VAL A 14 22.23 23.58 -42.63
C VAL A 14 21.29 24.76 -42.89
N ALA A 15 19.99 24.56 -42.63
CA ALA A 15 19.01 25.63 -42.58
C ALA A 15 18.64 25.89 -41.11
N PRO A 16 19.01 27.04 -40.53
CA PRO A 16 18.60 27.39 -39.17
C PRO A 16 17.12 27.82 -39.21
N GLY A 17 16.21 26.91 -38.85
CA GLY A 17 14.80 27.26 -38.64
C GLY A 17 13.75 26.25 -39.12
N GLU A 18 14.12 25.20 -39.86
CA GLU A 18 13.18 24.13 -40.19
C GLU A 18 13.20 23.06 -39.08
N GLU A 19 12.04 22.82 -38.47
CA GLU A 19 11.82 21.62 -37.66
C GLU A 19 12.14 20.41 -38.55
N ARG A 20 13.28 19.76 -38.28
CA ARG A 20 13.67 18.52 -38.98
C ARG A 20 12.49 17.56 -38.88
N SER A 21 11.86 17.29 -40.01
CA SER A 21 10.84 16.26 -40.07
C SER A 21 11.47 14.95 -39.60
N PRO A 22 10.80 14.17 -38.72
CA PRO A 22 11.32 12.89 -38.31
C PRO A 22 11.57 12.05 -39.55
N GLN A 23 12.82 11.66 -39.78
CA GLN A 23 13.17 10.77 -40.88
C GLN A 23 12.35 9.49 -40.74
N ALA A 24 11.77 9.02 -41.85
CA ALA A 24 11.08 7.75 -41.85
C ALA A 24 12.08 6.66 -41.40
N PRO A 25 11.74 5.85 -40.39
CA PRO A 25 12.66 4.84 -39.88
C PRO A 25 12.98 3.81 -40.99
N ASP A 26 14.26 3.53 -41.17
CA ASP A 26 14.73 2.49 -42.09
C ASP A 26 14.32 1.11 -41.58
N ALA A 27 14.26 0.12 -42.48
CA ALA A 27 13.87 -1.26 -42.15
C ALA A 27 14.78 -1.95 -41.10
N GLU A 28 15.97 -1.42 -40.85
CA GLU A 28 16.90 -1.92 -39.81
C GLU A 28 16.76 -1.18 -38.46
N THR A 29 15.92 -0.14 -38.40
CA THR A 29 15.70 0.63 -37.17
C THR A 29 14.87 -0.19 -36.19
N PRO A 30 15.37 -0.47 -34.97
CA PRO A 30 14.64 -1.27 -34.02
C PRO A 30 13.38 -0.53 -33.52
N PHE A 31 12.30 -1.28 -33.35
CA PHE A 31 11.08 -0.81 -32.72
C PHE A 31 11.32 -0.60 -31.23
N SER A 32 11.54 0.65 -30.83
CA SER A 32 11.94 0.99 -29.45
C SER A 32 10.79 1.64 -28.71
N ILE A 33 10.30 0.97 -27.67
CA ILE A 33 9.20 1.46 -26.82
C ILE A 33 9.78 1.97 -25.51
N VAL A 34 9.48 3.21 -25.13
CA VAL A 34 9.80 3.71 -23.79
C VAL A 34 8.53 3.80 -22.93
N ILE A 35 8.59 3.23 -21.74
CA ILE A 35 7.50 3.16 -20.77
C ILE A 35 7.82 4.10 -19.62
N LEU A 36 7.02 5.16 -19.48
CA LEU A 36 7.10 6.15 -18.42
C LEU A 36 6.18 5.73 -17.28
N GLY A 37 6.64 5.76 -16.04
CA GLY A 37 5.81 5.41 -14.89
C GLY A 37 6.53 5.58 -13.56
N ASP A 38 5.76 5.65 -12.47
CA ASP A 38 6.32 5.66 -11.11
C ASP A 38 6.58 4.22 -10.65
N PHE A 39 7.73 3.67 -11.06
CA PHE A 39 8.12 2.30 -10.73
C PHE A 39 8.80 2.19 -9.37
N THR A 40 9.18 3.33 -8.77
CA THR A 40 9.87 3.36 -7.48
C THR A 40 8.99 3.86 -6.33
N GLY A 41 7.76 4.31 -6.59
CA GLY A 41 6.82 4.85 -5.59
C GLY A 41 7.18 6.26 -5.11
N ARG A 42 7.84 7.06 -5.95
CA ARG A 42 8.32 8.41 -5.62
C ARG A 42 7.18 9.35 -5.24
N ALA A 43 6.07 9.33 -5.98
CA ALA A 43 4.92 10.19 -5.73
C ALA A 43 4.35 9.92 -4.33
N ASN A 44 4.21 8.64 -3.94
CA ASN A 44 3.78 8.25 -2.60
C ASN A 44 4.71 8.79 -1.49
N ARG A 45 6.02 8.82 -1.75
CA ARG A 45 7.02 9.37 -0.82
C ARG A 45 7.18 10.88 -0.90
N GLY A 46 6.36 11.58 -1.69
CA GLY A 46 6.45 13.03 -1.89
C GLY A 46 7.76 13.48 -2.55
N ARG A 47 8.43 12.60 -3.31
CA ARG A 47 9.66 12.91 -4.04
C ARG A 47 9.30 13.36 -5.44
N VAL A 48 9.50 14.65 -5.71
CA VAL A 48 9.32 15.24 -7.04
C VAL A 48 10.66 15.85 -7.45
N GLU A 49 11.41 15.16 -8.30
CA GLU A 49 12.69 15.64 -8.82
C GLU A 49 12.51 16.16 -10.25
N THR A 50 13.00 17.37 -10.52
CA THR A 50 12.94 18.01 -11.84
C THR A 50 14.32 18.49 -12.28
N GLY A 51 14.42 19.06 -13.49
CA GLY A 51 15.67 19.66 -13.97
C GLY A 51 16.82 18.66 -14.06
N LYS A 52 17.98 18.97 -13.47
CA LYS A 52 19.19 18.15 -13.64
C LYS A 52 19.03 16.70 -13.15
N ALA A 53 18.31 16.49 -12.05
CA ALA A 53 18.10 15.15 -11.49
C ALA A 53 17.31 14.29 -12.48
N LEU A 54 16.18 14.79 -12.98
CA LEU A 54 15.37 14.11 -13.99
C LEU A 54 16.14 13.93 -15.32
N ALA A 55 16.88 14.95 -15.76
CA ALA A 55 17.64 14.91 -17.01
C ALA A 55 18.79 13.89 -16.98
N SER A 56 19.30 13.56 -15.79
CA SER A 56 20.34 12.54 -15.61
C SER A 56 19.81 11.11 -15.64
N ARG A 57 18.49 10.90 -15.54
CA ARG A 57 17.89 9.57 -15.59
C ARG A 57 18.07 8.99 -17.00
N ALA A 58 18.57 7.76 -17.06
CA ALA A 58 18.72 7.00 -18.28
C ALA A 58 17.61 5.94 -18.34
N PRO A 59 16.85 5.86 -19.45
CA PRO A 59 15.93 4.75 -19.66
C PRO A 59 16.65 3.41 -19.57
N LEU A 60 16.07 2.46 -18.83
CA LEU A 60 16.64 1.14 -18.59
C LEU A 60 16.06 0.14 -19.59
N LEU A 61 16.91 -0.53 -20.38
CA LEU A 61 16.47 -1.64 -21.23
C LEU A 61 15.88 -2.75 -20.34
N ILE A 62 14.69 -3.22 -20.67
CA ILE A 62 14.01 -4.29 -19.95
C ILE A 62 13.49 -5.38 -20.90
N ASP A 63 13.69 -6.63 -20.52
CA ASP A 63 13.22 -7.82 -21.21
C ASP A 63 12.92 -8.94 -20.19
N ARG A 64 12.56 -10.12 -20.70
CA ARG A 64 12.16 -11.26 -19.86
C ARG A 64 13.28 -11.79 -19.00
N ASP A 65 14.52 -11.63 -19.46
CA ASP A 65 15.69 -12.24 -18.86
C ASP A 65 16.31 -11.31 -17.80
N ASN A 66 16.10 -9.99 -17.92
CA ASN A 66 16.63 -8.99 -16.99
C ASN A 66 15.58 -8.35 -16.06
N PHE A 67 14.30 -8.71 -16.17
CA PHE A 67 13.18 -8.12 -15.40
C PHE A 67 13.48 -8.01 -13.90
N ASP A 68 13.87 -9.12 -13.26
CA ASP A 68 14.13 -9.15 -11.82
C ASP A 68 15.33 -8.26 -11.43
N ALA A 69 16.35 -8.18 -12.28
CA ALA A 69 17.50 -7.33 -12.06
C ALA A 69 17.14 -5.83 -12.15
N VAL A 70 16.26 -5.46 -13.09
CA VAL A 70 15.74 -4.09 -13.22
C VAL A 70 14.91 -3.71 -11.99
N LEU A 71 14.02 -4.60 -11.54
CA LEU A 71 13.22 -4.41 -10.33
C LEU A 71 14.10 -4.21 -9.09
N GLN A 72 15.07 -5.09 -8.87
CA GLN A 72 16.02 -4.95 -7.76
C GLN A 72 16.82 -3.65 -7.85
N LYS A 73 17.31 -3.29 -9.04
CA LYS A 73 18.09 -2.06 -9.26
C LYS A 73 17.29 -0.80 -8.94
N LEU A 74 16.00 -0.77 -9.29
CA LEU A 74 15.12 0.34 -8.97
C LEU A 74 14.75 0.39 -7.48
N SER A 75 14.78 -0.76 -6.79
CA SER A 75 14.47 -0.89 -5.36
C SER A 75 13.19 -0.13 -4.96
N PRO A 76 12.01 -0.49 -5.50
CA PRO A 76 10.78 0.20 -5.20
C PRO A 76 10.48 0.24 -3.71
N GLN A 77 9.94 1.37 -3.27
CA GLN A 77 9.59 1.57 -1.86
C GLN A 77 8.21 2.20 -1.75
N LEU A 78 7.57 2.03 -0.60
CA LEU A 78 6.35 2.75 -0.24
C LEU A 78 6.41 3.18 1.21
N ALA A 79 5.82 4.33 1.50
CA ALA A 79 5.55 4.81 2.85
C ALA A 79 4.04 4.95 3.01
N LEU A 80 3.42 3.95 3.64
CA LEU A 80 1.96 3.90 3.81
C LEU A 80 1.57 4.31 5.24
N PRO A 81 0.60 5.21 5.42
CA PRO A 81 0.03 5.47 6.73
C PRO A 81 -0.85 4.28 7.13
N LEU A 82 -0.45 3.52 8.15
CA LEU A 82 -1.27 2.44 8.71
C LEU A 82 -1.59 2.75 10.18
N GLY A 83 -2.83 2.48 10.59
CA GLY A 83 -3.31 2.71 11.96
C GLY A 83 -4.12 3.99 12.20
N GLY A 84 -4.66 4.65 11.15
CA GLY A 84 -5.52 5.84 11.29
C GLY A 84 -4.77 7.18 11.31
N GLU A 85 -5.47 8.27 11.64
CA GLU A 85 -4.85 9.61 11.78
C GLU A 85 -3.77 9.59 12.87
N GLY A 86 -2.52 9.89 12.50
CA GLY A 86 -1.35 9.79 13.39
C GLY A 86 -0.71 8.40 13.49
N GLY A 87 -1.15 7.45 12.66
CA GLY A 87 -0.62 6.08 12.61
C GLY A 87 0.86 5.98 12.20
N LEU A 88 1.45 4.81 12.46
CA LEU A 88 2.81 4.49 12.06
C LEU A 88 2.94 4.49 10.54
N LYS A 89 3.95 5.19 10.02
CA LYS A 89 4.33 5.08 8.60
C LYS A 89 5.02 3.74 8.38
N LEU A 90 4.35 2.82 7.71
CA LEU A 90 4.95 1.55 7.31
C LEU A 90 5.79 1.78 6.05
N ALA A 91 7.11 1.60 6.21
CA ALA A 91 8.02 1.52 5.09
C ALA A 91 8.02 0.10 4.52
N LEU A 92 7.73 -0.02 3.23
CA LEU A 92 7.81 -1.25 2.45
C LEU A 92 8.92 -1.09 1.40
N GLU A 93 9.66 -2.16 1.16
CA GLU A 93 10.69 -2.27 0.13
C GLU A 93 10.42 -3.56 -0.65
N PHE A 94 10.52 -3.49 -1.97
CA PHE A 94 10.23 -4.59 -2.88
C PHE A 94 11.50 -4.95 -3.66
N LYS A 95 11.84 -6.23 -3.70
CA LYS A 95 13.00 -6.75 -4.44
C LYS A 95 12.59 -7.66 -5.60
N ASP A 96 11.46 -8.32 -5.48
CA ASP A 96 10.90 -9.19 -6.50
C ASP A 96 9.37 -9.04 -6.55
N LEU A 97 8.73 -9.70 -7.53
CA LEU A 97 7.27 -9.62 -7.69
C LEU A 97 6.52 -10.35 -6.55
N GLU A 98 7.16 -11.31 -5.89
CA GLU A 98 6.57 -12.06 -4.78
C GLU A 98 6.46 -11.19 -3.52
N ASP A 99 7.26 -10.13 -3.38
CA ASP A 99 7.16 -9.18 -2.27
C ASP A 99 5.83 -8.43 -2.22
N PHE A 100 5.05 -8.43 -3.31
CA PHE A 100 3.67 -7.93 -3.31
C PHE A 100 2.66 -8.94 -2.75
N HIS A 101 3.05 -10.20 -2.56
CA HIS A 101 2.17 -11.25 -2.03
C HIS A 101 1.84 -11.00 -0.54
N PRO A 102 0.58 -11.21 -0.11
CA PRO A 102 0.16 -11.00 1.28
C PRO A 102 1.03 -11.73 2.31
N ASP A 103 1.46 -12.96 2.00
CA ASP A 103 2.31 -13.75 2.89
C ASP A 103 3.70 -13.12 3.08
N ARG A 104 4.32 -12.63 2.00
CA ARG A 104 5.63 -11.95 2.07
C ARG A 104 5.53 -10.65 2.86
N LEU A 105 4.45 -9.90 2.66
CA LEU A 105 4.16 -8.69 3.42
C LEU A 105 3.99 -8.99 4.91
N PHE A 106 3.24 -10.04 5.25
CA PHE A 106 3.06 -10.50 6.63
C PHE A 106 4.38 -10.93 7.29
N GLU A 107 5.29 -11.53 6.52
CA GLU A 107 6.60 -11.95 7.01
C GLU A 107 7.56 -10.79 7.26
N LYS A 108 7.68 -9.87 6.30
CA LYS A 108 8.75 -8.86 6.25
C LYS A 108 8.37 -7.55 6.95
N ALA A 109 7.13 -7.10 6.82
CA ALA A 109 6.74 -5.78 7.29
C ALA A 109 6.81 -5.67 8.83
N VAL A 110 7.40 -4.58 9.32
CA VAL A 110 7.68 -4.35 10.76
C VAL A 110 6.40 -4.45 11.60
N LEU A 111 5.28 -3.94 11.09
CA LEU A 111 3.98 -3.98 11.76
C LEU A 111 3.54 -5.43 12.06
N PHE A 112 3.56 -6.31 11.05
CA PHE A 112 3.12 -7.70 11.21
C PHE A 112 4.11 -8.53 12.02
N ARG A 113 5.41 -8.22 11.98
CA ARG A 113 6.39 -8.82 12.90
C ARG A 113 6.01 -8.57 14.36
N LYS A 114 5.71 -7.32 14.73
CA LYS A 114 5.27 -6.96 16.09
C LYS A 114 3.95 -7.64 16.47
N LEU A 115 2.98 -7.68 15.56
CA LEU A 115 1.69 -8.36 15.82
C LEU A 115 1.87 -9.87 16.05
N ARG A 116 2.76 -10.54 15.31
CA ARG A 116 3.10 -11.96 15.53
C ARG A 116 3.79 -12.19 16.86
N GLU A 117 4.70 -11.31 17.26
CA GLU A 117 5.37 -11.38 18.56
C GLU A 117 4.36 -11.25 19.71
N VAL A 118 3.45 -10.26 19.61
CA VAL A 118 2.35 -10.08 20.57
C VAL A 118 1.45 -11.32 20.61
N ARG A 119 1.05 -11.86 19.45
CA ARG A 119 0.25 -13.08 19.38
C ARG A 119 0.95 -14.26 20.08
N LYS A 120 2.25 -14.46 19.82
CA LYS A 120 3.04 -15.54 20.44
C LYS A 120 3.15 -15.38 21.96
N ARG A 121 3.28 -14.14 22.46
CA ARG A 121 3.30 -13.83 23.90
C ARG A 121 1.93 -14.03 24.56
N LEU A 122 0.83 -13.75 23.86
CA LEU A 122 -0.52 -14.04 24.34
C LEU A 122 -0.87 -15.53 24.28
N GLU A 123 -0.25 -16.28 23.38
CA GLU A 123 -0.42 -17.73 23.28
C GLU A 123 0.26 -18.49 24.43
N ASN A 124 1.37 -17.96 24.95
CA ASN A 124 2.04 -18.52 26.10
C ASN A 124 1.33 -18.13 27.42
N PRO A 125 0.80 -19.09 28.20
CA PRO A 125 0.07 -18.83 29.45
C PRO A 125 0.87 -18.02 30.48
N ASP A 126 2.20 -18.17 30.51
CA ASP A 126 3.06 -17.51 31.49
C ASP A 126 3.22 -16.00 31.21
N THR A 127 3.25 -15.62 29.92
CA THR A 127 3.41 -14.22 29.49
C THR A 127 2.09 -13.53 29.18
N PHE A 128 0.97 -14.28 29.19
CA PHE A 128 -0.35 -13.78 28.84
C PHE A 128 -0.78 -12.58 29.69
N ARG A 129 -0.70 -12.70 31.03
CA ARG A 129 -1.17 -11.65 31.95
C ARG A 129 -0.40 -10.34 31.80
N GLU A 130 0.91 -10.42 31.65
CA GLU A 130 1.79 -9.27 31.44
C GLU A 130 1.47 -8.59 30.10
N THR A 131 1.38 -9.37 29.03
CA THR A 131 1.12 -8.84 27.68
C THR A 131 -0.28 -8.24 27.56
N ALA A 132 -1.29 -8.85 28.19
CA ALA A 132 -2.64 -8.29 28.25
C ALA A 132 -2.66 -6.95 29.00
N ALA A 133 -1.84 -6.80 30.05
CA ALA A 133 -1.70 -5.54 30.77
C ALA A 133 -0.97 -4.47 29.95
N GLU A 134 0.11 -4.83 29.25
CA GLU A 134 0.83 -3.91 28.33
C GLU A 134 -0.07 -3.33 27.24
N LEU A 135 -0.98 -4.14 26.70
CA LEU A 135 -1.93 -3.71 25.68
C LEU A 135 -3.11 -2.89 26.23
N GLY A 136 -3.17 -2.66 27.54
CA GLY A 136 -4.32 -2.03 28.19
C GLY A 136 -5.61 -2.86 28.10
N LEU A 137 -5.49 -4.16 27.77
CA LEU A 137 -6.60 -5.12 27.68
C LEU A 137 -6.82 -5.86 29.01
N ALA A 138 -5.98 -5.62 30.01
CA ALA A 138 -6.22 -6.02 31.38
C ALA A 138 -7.28 -5.09 32.01
N ALA A 139 -8.55 -5.39 31.79
CA ALA A 139 -9.60 -4.87 32.67
C ALA A 139 -9.52 -5.60 34.02
N GLU A 140 -9.66 -4.82 35.10
CA GLU A 140 -9.68 -5.22 36.51
C GLU A 140 -10.46 -6.52 36.77
N PRO A 141 -10.11 -7.29 37.83
CA PRO A 141 -10.87 -8.47 38.20
C PRO A 141 -12.35 -8.11 38.19
N SER A 142 -13.08 -8.85 37.36
CA SER A 142 -14.51 -8.73 37.17
C SER A 142 -15.16 -8.46 38.53
N ARG A 143 -15.74 -7.26 38.70
CA ARG A 143 -16.74 -7.03 39.74
C ARG A 143 -17.72 -8.20 39.60
N GLU A 144 -17.80 -9.04 40.62
CA GLU A 144 -18.56 -10.29 40.57
C GLU A 144 -19.91 -10.07 39.89
N PRO A 145 -20.38 -10.98 39.02
CA PRO A 145 -21.74 -10.91 38.52
C PRO A 145 -22.67 -10.99 39.73
N GLN A 146 -23.19 -9.85 40.17
CA GLN A 146 -24.28 -9.80 41.13
C GLN A 146 -25.40 -10.64 40.52
N ARG A 147 -25.74 -11.75 41.19
CA ARG A 147 -26.91 -12.55 40.82
C ARG A 147 -28.10 -11.60 40.66
N PRO A 148 -28.86 -11.67 39.56
CA PRO A 148 -30.06 -10.87 39.43
C PRO A 148 -30.99 -11.24 40.59
N GLN A 149 -31.16 -10.32 41.55
CA GLN A 149 -32.21 -10.47 42.54
C GLN A 149 -33.53 -10.21 41.80
N PRO A 150 -34.53 -11.10 41.92
CA PRO A 150 -35.83 -10.84 41.34
C PRO A 150 -36.41 -9.57 41.98
N PRO A 151 -37.12 -8.72 41.23
CA PRO A 151 -37.72 -7.52 41.80
C PRO A 151 -38.72 -7.95 42.88
N ARG A 152 -38.46 -7.55 44.14
CA ARG A 152 -39.46 -7.65 45.21
C ARG A 152 -40.66 -6.79 44.81
N ARG A 153 -41.83 -7.41 44.68
CA ARG A 153 -43.08 -6.66 44.61
C ARG A 153 -43.30 -6.02 45.97
N ILE A 154 -43.59 -4.72 45.94
CA ILE A 154 -43.99 -3.97 47.13
C ILE A 154 -45.47 -4.24 47.29
N ASP A 155 -45.84 -4.95 48.35
CA ASP A 155 -47.23 -5.26 48.65
C ASP A 155 -47.82 -4.20 49.60
N ALA A 156 -49.16 -4.12 49.70
CA ALA A 156 -49.85 -3.09 50.48
C ALA A 156 -49.48 -3.10 51.99
N GLU A 157 -48.97 -4.23 52.50
CA GLU A 157 -48.44 -4.34 53.87
C GLU A 157 -47.08 -3.63 54.05
N ASP A 158 -46.25 -3.55 53.00
CA ASP A 158 -44.93 -2.92 53.08
C ASP A 158 -45.06 -1.40 53.23
N VAL A 159 -46.12 -0.80 52.67
CA VAL A 159 -46.44 0.62 52.84
C VAL A 159 -46.94 0.93 54.26
N GLN A 160 -47.62 -0.02 54.92
CA GLN A 160 -48.08 0.14 56.31
C GLN A 160 -46.97 -0.07 57.35
N ARG A 161 -45.95 -0.91 57.07
CA ARG A 161 -44.78 -1.06 57.95
C ARG A 161 -43.88 0.17 57.98
N ILE A 162 -43.81 0.92 56.88
CA ILE A 162 -42.98 2.14 56.80
C ILE A 162 -43.58 3.28 57.66
N THR A 163 -44.90 3.31 57.88
CA THR A 163 -45.57 4.40 58.60
C THR A 163 -45.75 4.17 60.10
N SER A 164 -45.45 2.98 60.62
CA SER A 164 -45.80 2.56 61.99
C SER A 164 -44.62 2.42 62.98
N GLY A 165 -43.47 3.03 62.71
CA GLY A 165 -42.41 3.24 63.73
C GLY A 165 -41.66 1.98 64.21
N SER A 166 -41.97 0.78 63.67
CA SER A 166 -41.40 -0.51 64.10
C SER A 166 -39.98 -0.81 63.57
N LEU A 167 -39.40 0.09 62.76
CA LEU A 167 -38.09 -0.12 62.11
C LEU A 167 -36.89 0.17 63.02
N LEU A 168 -37.08 0.88 64.15
CA LEU A 168 -35.99 1.15 65.09
C LEU A 168 -35.73 -0.03 66.04
N ASP A 169 -36.76 -0.80 66.42
CA ASP A 169 -36.60 -1.98 67.27
C ASP A 169 -35.94 -3.16 66.51
N GLU A 170 -36.25 -3.34 65.22
CA GLU A 170 -35.68 -4.42 64.39
C GLU A 170 -34.19 -4.17 64.04
N MET A 171 -33.74 -2.91 64.05
CA MET A 171 -32.33 -2.57 63.87
C MET A 171 -31.46 -2.87 65.09
N ILE A 172 -32.03 -2.87 66.31
CA ILE A 172 -31.29 -3.20 67.54
C ILE A 172 -31.13 -4.72 67.65
N GLU A 173 -32.16 -5.49 67.30
CA GLU A 173 -32.14 -6.96 67.34
C GLU A 173 -31.20 -7.59 66.29
N SER A 174 -31.07 -6.96 65.12
CA SER A 174 -30.16 -7.40 64.05
C SER A 174 -28.67 -7.12 64.32
N THR A 175 -28.35 -6.22 65.26
CA THR A 175 -26.97 -6.02 65.73
C THR A 175 -26.49 -7.10 66.69
N GLU A 176 -27.37 -7.77 67.43
CA GLU A 176 -26.99 -8.81 68.39
C GLU A 176 -26.82 -10.20 67.74
N GLN A 177 -27.47 -10.45 66.60
CA GLN A 177 -27.37 -11.73 65.87
C GLN A 177 -26.12 -11.85 64.97
N ARG A 178 -25.34 -10.78 64.78
CA ARG A 178 -24.04 -10.85 64.08
C ARG A 178 -22.89 -11.38 64.96
N ALA A 179 -23.13 -11.64 66.24
CA ALA A 179 -22.11 -12.09 67.18
C ALA A 179 -22.04 -13.61 67.41
N SER A 180 -22.84 -14.45 66.73
CA SER A 180 -22.73 -15.91 66.93
C SER A 180 -23.04 -16.75 65.69
N ALA A 181 -21.99 -17.31 65.09
CA ALA A 181 -21.92 -18.69 64.57
C ALA A 181 -20.65 -18.89 63.72
N ALA A 182 -19.58 -19.39 64.35
CA ALA A 182 -18.52 -20.10 63.64
C ALA A 182 -18.77 -21.61 63.78
N PRO A 183 -18.49 -22.40 62.73
CA PRO A 183 -17.89 -23.71 62.95
C PRO A 183 -16.54 -23.80 62.23
N THR A 184 -15.50 -23.98 63.04
CA THR A 184 -14.12 -24.29 62.63
C THR A 184 -14.08 -25.69 62.04
N ARG A 185 -13.86 -25.83 60.73
CA ARG A 185 -13.37 -27.08 60.14
C ARG A 185 -11.88 -26.88 59.89
N ALA A 186 -11.04 -27.68 60.55
CA ALA A 186 -9.60 -27.67 60.33
C ALA A 186 -9.31 -27.87 58.82
N PRO A 187 -8.29 -27.19 58.25
CA PRO A 187 -7.95 -27.37 56.86
C PRO A 187 -7.54 -28.84 56.63
N ASP A 188 -8.16 -29.51 55.64
CA ASP A 188 -7.78 -30.85 55.23
C ASP A 188 -6.28 -30.85 54.87
N GLU A 189 -5.45 -31.47 55.71
CA GLU A 189 -4.01 -31.59 55.50
C GLU A 189 -3.69 -32.29 54.17
N TRP A 190 -4.60 -33.17 53.74
CA TRP A 190 -4.58 -33.79 52.42
C TRP A 190 -4.76 -32.78 51.28
N ALA A 191 -5.65 -31.79 51.43
CA ALA A 191 -5.84 -30.73 50.46
C ALA A 191 -4.59 -29.83 50.36
N LEU A 192 -3.92 -29.54 51.49
CA LEU A 192 -2.66 -28.80 51.51
C LEU A 192 -1.51 -29.58 50.86
N LEU A 193 -1.43 -30.90 51.09
CA LEU A 193 -0.42 -31.78 50.50
C LEU A 193 -0.62 -31.93 48.98
N VAL A 194 -1.87 -32.17 48.53
CA VAL A 194 -2.22 -32.24 47.12
C VAL A 194 -1.90 -30.91 46.43
N ASN A 195 -2.26 -29.77 47.03
CA ASN A 195 -1.96 -28.47 46.46
C ASN A 195 -0.44 -28.21 46.39
N LYS A 196 0.34 -28.66 47.38
CA LYS A 196 1.81 -28.49 47.40
C LYS A 196 2.55 -29.38 46.39
N ILE A 197 2.03 -30.58 46.10
CA ILE A 197 2.59 -31.51 45.11
C ILE A 197 2.16 -31.13 43.68
N VAL A 198 0.94 -30.60 43.53
CA VAL A 198 0.34 -30.28 42.22
C VAL A 198 0.64 -28.83 41.81
N ALA A 199 0.95 -27.91 42.73
CA ALA A 199 1.34 -26.52 42.42
C ALA A 199 2.52 -26.35 41.44
N PRO A 200 3.61 -27.14 41.50
CA PRO A 200 4.70 -27.06 40.52
C PRO A 200 4.33 -27.68 39.17
N HIS A 201 3.18 -28.38 39.05
CA HIS A 201 2.74 -29.11 37.85
C HIS A 201 1.39 -28.62 37.32
N LEU A 202 0.78 -27.62 37.97
CA LEU A 202 -0.37 -26.88 37.49
C LEU A 202 0.12 -25.93 36.40
N VAL A 203 0.14 -26.43 35.16
CA VAL A 203 0.13 -25.57 33.98
C VAL A 203 -0.99 -24.56 34.19
N ALA A 204 -0.65 -23.27 34.25
CA ALA A 204 -1.62 -22.21 34.44
C ALA A 204 -2.79 -22.46 33.48
N ARG A 205 -3.99 -22.72 34.02
CA ARG A 205 -5.17 -22.90 33.18
C ARG A 205 -5.25 -21.69 32.27
N ALA A 206 -5.20 -21.93 30.96
CA ALA A 206 -5.39 -20.90 29.94
C ALA A 206 -6.61 -20.05 30.37
N ASP A 207 -6.38 -18.75 30.56
CA ASP A 207 -7.47 -17.83 30.90
C ASP A 207 -8.52 -17.97 29.78
N PRO A 208 -9.81 -18.16 30.08
CA PRO A 208 -10.84 -18.28 29.04
C PRO A 208 -10.85 -17.07 28.07
N ARG A 209 -10.31 -15.92 28.49
CA ARG A 209 -10.12 -14.72 27.65
C ARG A 209 -8.96 -14.84 26.67
N GLN A 210 -8.06 -15.80 26.82
CA GLN A 210 -6.91 -15.99 25.93
C GLN A 210 -7.36 -16.22 24.48
N ALA A 211 -8.35 -17.09 24.27
CA ALA A 211 -8.91 -17.34 22.95
C ALA A 211 -9.58 -16.08 22.35
N GLU A 212 -10.24 -15.27 23.19
CA GLU A 212 -10.87 -14.01 22.78
C GLU A 212 -9.83 -12.96 22.36
N LEU A 213 -8.78 -12.76 23.15
CA LEU A 213 -7.70 -11.82 22.86
C LEU A 213 -6.91 -12.24 21.62
N LEU A 214 -6.60 -13.53 21.46
CA LEU A 214 -5.98 -14.04 20.24
C LEU A 214 -6.87 -13.78 19.02
N GLY A 215 -8.17 -14.03 19.14
CA GLY A 215 -9.14 -13.70 18.09
C GLY A 215 -9.22 -12.21 17.77
N LEU A 216 -9.05 -11.32 18.75
CA LEU A 216 -8.96 -9.87 18.53
C LEU A 216 -7.70 -9.50 17.73
N ILE A 217 -6.54 -10.06 18.10
CA ILE A 217 -5.28 -9.83 17.38
C ILE A 217 -5.35 -10.36 15.94
N ASP A 218 -5.92 -11.54 15.72
CA ASP A 218 -6.06 -12.11 14.38
C ASP A 218 -7.00 -11.26 13.51
N ARG A 219 -8.12 -10.78 14.07
CA ARG A 219 -9.01 -9.83 13.37
C ARG A 219 -8.32 -8.51 13.06
N ALA A 220 -7.58 -7.95 14.02
CA ALA A 220 -6.83 -6.71 13.82
C ALA A 220 -5.75 -6.88 12.75
N THR A 221 -5.02 -8.00 12.77
CA THR A 221 -4.02 -8.36 11.76
C THR A 221 -4.64 -8.44 10.37
N GLY A 222 -5.76 -9.15 10.23
CA GLY A 222 -6.49 -9.25 8.97
C GLY A 222 -7.01 -7.90 8.47
N ALA A 223 -7.49 -7.03 9.37
CA ALA A 223 -7.93 -5.68 9.03
C ALA A 223 -6.76 -4.80 8.54
N GLN A 224 -5.61 -4.86 9.20
CA GLN A 224 -4.41 -4.12 8.77
C GLN A 224 -3.87 -4.62 7.43
N MET A 225 -3.86 -5.94 7.20
CA MET A 225 -3.48 -6.51 5.90
C MET A 225 -4.43 -6.05 4.80
N ARG A 226 -5.74 -6.09 5.05
CA ARG A 226 -6.74 -5.59 4.08
C ARG A 226 -6.52 -4.12 3.78
N ALA A 227 -6.32 -3.29 4.80
CA ALA A 227 -6.05 -1.86 4.62
C ALA A 227 -4.79 -1.61 3.78
N LEU A 228 -3.73 -2.38 4.01
CA LEU A 228 -2.49 -2.30 3.22
C LEU A 228 -2.73 -2.66 1.75
N LEU A 229 -3.36 -3.81 1.48
CA LEU A 229 -3.60 -4.30 0.11
C LEU A 229 -4.59 -3.43 -0.68
N HIS A 230 -5.42 -2.64 0.01
CA HIS A 230 -6.35 -1.68 -0.60
C HIS A 230 -5.82 -0.25 -0.59
N ALA A 231 -4.59 -0.02 -0.13
CA ALA A 231 -3.98 1.29 -0.23
C ALA A 231 -3.72 1.61 -1.71
N GLU A 232 -4.20 2.76 -2.18
CA GLU A 232 -4.09 3.17 -3.58
C GLU A 232 -2.65 3.13 -4.09
N ALA A 233 -1.71 3.69 -3.32
CA ALA A 233 -0.29 3.69 -3.68
C ALA A 233 0.32 2.28 -3.77
N PHE A 234 -0.16 1.33 -2.96
CA PHE A 234 0.26 -0.07 -3.05
C PHE A 234 -0.25 -0.71 -4.34
N GLN A 235 -1.56 -0.57 -4.61
CA GLN A 235 -2.19 -1.13 -5.80
C GLN A 235 -1.61 -0.54 -7.09
N GLN A 236 -1.35 0.77 -7.14
CA GLN A 236 -0.72 1.42 -8.29
C GLN A 236 0.68 0.87 -8.58
N LEU A 237 1.51 0.73 -7.54
CA LEU A 237 2.87 0.20 -7.69
C LEU A 237 2.83 -1.28 -8.12
N GLU A 238 1.99 -2.10 -7.48
CA GLU A 238 1.83 -3.51 -7.86
C GLU A 238 1.32 -3.65 -9.29
N ALA A 239 0.29 -2.89 -9.67
CA ALA A 239 -0.27 -2.91 -11.02
C ALA A 239 0.77 -2.49 -12.07
N ALA A 240 1.58 -1.47 -11.79
CA ALA A 240 2.65 -1.03 -12.69
C ALA A 240 3.65 -2.17 -12.96
N TRP A 241 4.13 -2.84 -11.91
CA TRP A 241 5.08 -3.94 -12.03
C TRP A 241 4.47 -5.20 -12.64
N ARG A 242 3.24 -5.55 -12.29
CA ARG A 242 2.52 -6.70 -12.89
C ARG A 242 2.18 -6.45 -14.36
N ALA A 243 1.81 -5.23 -14.73
CA ALA A 243 1.55 -4.88 -16.13
C ALA A 243 2.84 -4.96 -16.96
N LEU A 244 3.95 -4.45 -16.42
CA LEU A 244 5.26 -4.56 -17.06
C LEU A 244 5.69 -6.03 -17.21
N PHE A 245 5.50 -6.84 -16.17
CA PHE A 245 5.78 -8.27 -16.21
C PHE A 245 4.94 -8.98 -17.30
N LEU A 246 3.65 -8.67 -17.38
CA LEU A 246 2.75 -9.22 -18.40
C LEU A 246 3.20 -8.80 -19.80
N LEU A 247 3.55 -7.53 -20.00
CA LEU A 247 4.01 -7.01 -21.28
C LEU A 247 5.27 -7.72 -21.74
N VAL A 248 6.29 -7.77 -20.87
CA VAL A 248 7.59 -8.37 -21.17
C VAL A 248 7.47 -9.87 -21.45
N ARG A 249 6.57 -10.59 -20.77
CA ARG A 249 6.38 -12.03 -21.01
C ARG A 249 5.61 -12.36 -22.28
N ASN A 250 4.79 -11.44 -22.77
CA ASN A 250 4.01 -11.64 -24.00
C ASN A 250 4.68 -11.05 -25.25
N LEU A 251 5.78 -10.32 -25.10
CA LEU A 251 6.54 -9.77 -26.21
C LEU A 251 7.85 -10.53 -26.44
N GLU A 252 8.08 -10.94 -27.69
CA GLU A 252 9.36 -11.48 -28.13
C GLU A 252 10.34 -10.33 -28.40
N THR A 253 10.99 -9.86 -27.33
CA THR A 253 12.04 -8.85 -27.43
C THR A 253 13.28 -9.42 -28.12
N SER A 254 13.91 -8.61 -28.97
CA SER A 254 15.09 -8.99 -29.77
C SER A 254 15.88 -7.74 -30.15
N SER A 255 16.86 -7.86 -31.06
CA SER A 255 17.51 -6.68 -31.62
C SER A 255 16.55 -5.75 -32.37
N GLN A 256 15.38 -6.25 -32.81
CA GLN A 256 14.37 -5.51 -33.58
C GLN A 256 13.24 -4.92 -32.73
N LEU A 257 13.02 -5.41 -31.50
CA LEU A 257 12.00 -4.90 -30.58
C LEU A 257 12.60 -4.75 -29.18
N LYS A 258 12.66 -3.51 -28.71
CA LYS A 258 13.28 -3.16 -27.42
C LYS A 258 12.31 -2.40 -26.55
N LEU A 259 12.30 -2.73 -25.26
CA LEU A 259 11.50 -2.03 -24.25
C LEU A 259 12.45 -1.30 -23.30
N TYR A 260 12.12 -0.05 -23.00
CA TYR A 260 12.87 0.79 -22.09
C TYR A 260 11.95 1.29 -20.99
N LEU A 261 12.46 1.35 -19.77
CA LEU A 261 11.76 1.83 -18.59
C LEU A 261 12.33 3.18 -18.16
N LEU A 262 11.49 4.20 -18.05
CA LEU A 262 11.85 5.47 -17.43
C LEU A 262 11.02 5.67 -16.16
N ASP A 263 11.69 5.58 -15.01
CA ASP A 263 11.11 5.88 -13.70
C ASP A 263 10.89 7.40 -13.57
N VAL A 264 9.64 7.82 -13.71
CA VAL A 264 9.17 9.20 -13.60
C VAL A 264 7.70 9.22 -13.21
N SER A 265 7.34 10.01 -12.20
CA SER A 265 5.94 10.15 -11.80
C SER A 265 5.19 11.18 -12.67
N LYS A 266 3.86 11.05 -12.75
CA LYS A 266 3.00 12.05 -13.43
C LYS A 266 3.20 13.46 -12.85
N GLN A 267 3.42 13.56 -11.54
CA GLN A 267 3.70 14.83 -10.84
C GLN A 267 5.05 15.43 -11.25
N GLU A 268 6.08 14.60 -11.42
CA GLU A 268 7.39 15.05 -11.94
C GLU A 268 7.27 15.57 -13.37
N LEU A 269 6.52 14.88 -14.23
CA LEU A 269 6.26 15.34 -15.60
C LEU A 269 5.51 16.68 -15.61
N ALA A 270 4.47 16.81 -14.78
CA ALA A 270 3.71 18.06 -14.65
C ALA A 270 4.60 19.21 -14.16
N ALA A 271 5.40 18.98 -13.12
CA ALA A 271 6.27 19.98 -12.54
C ALA A 271 7.39 20.41 -13.50
N ASP A 272 8.07 19.46 -14.14
CA ASP A 272 9.19 19.74 -15.05
C ASP A 272 8.71 20.41 -16.36
N LEU A 273 7.67 19.88 -16.99
CA LEU A 273 7.13 20.46 -18.23
C LEU A 273 6.41 21.77 -17.98
N GLY A 274 5.84 21.97 -16.78
CA GLY A 274 5.19 23.22 -16.37
C GLY A 274 6.16 24.33 -15.99
N ALA A 275 7.42 24.02 -15.69
CA ALA A 275 8.41 24.99 -15.23
C ALA A 275 8.87 26.00 -16.30
N SER A 276 8.67 25.68 -17.60
CA SER A 276 9.12 26.51 -18.72
C SER A 276 8.15 26.41 -19.90
N GLU A 277 7.93 27.52 -20.60
CA GLU A 277 7.20 27.52 -21.89
C GLU A 277 8.07 26.96 -23.02
N ASN A 278 9.39 27.13 -22.92
CA ASN A 278 10.33 26.53 -23.86
C ASN A 278 10.63 25.09 -23.43
N LEU A 279 9.90 24.13 -24.02
CA LEU A 279 10.02 22.71 -23.69
C LEU A 279 11.44 22.16 -23.91
N SER A 280 12.20 22.68 -24.87
CA SER A 280 13.59 22.21 -25.11
C SER A 280 14.53 22.35 -23.91
N SER A 281 14.21 23.29 -23.00
CA SER A 281 14.99 23.48 -21.77
C SER A 281 14.68 22.45 -20.67
N THR A 282 13.52 21.80 -20.75
CA THR A 282 13.00 20.88 -19.72
C THR A 282 13.76 19.56 -19.71
N ALA A 283 13.79 18.90 -18.56
CA ALA A 283 14.52 17.64 -18.42
C ALA A 283 13.85 16.50 -19.18
N THR A 284 12.52 16.47 -19.18
CA THR A 284 11.70 15.50 -19.90
C THR A 284 11.98 15.57 -21.41
N TYR A 285 12.05 16.77 -21.98
CA TYR A 285 12.40 16.94 -23.39
C TYR A 285 13.82 16.44 -23.69
N LYS A 286 14.78 16.74 -22.82
CA LYS A 286 16.17 16.28 -23.00
C LYS A 286 16.26 14.76 -23.04
N VAL A 287 15.56 14.07 -22.15
CA VAL A 287 15.59 12.61 -22.08
C VAL A 287 14.84 11.96 -23.25
N LEU A 288 13.66 12.48 -23.60
CA LEU A 288 12.79 11.83 -24.59
C LEU A 288 13.03 12.26 -26.03
N ALA A 289 13.46 13.50 -26.27
CA ALA A 289 13.70 14.02 -27.61
C ALA A 289 15.19 14.22 -27.89
N GLU A 290 15.90 15.04 -27.11
CA GLU A 290 17.28 15.45 -27.45
C GLU A 290 18.28 14.27 -27.46
N LYS A 291 18.22 13.39 -26.46
CA LYS A 291 19.14 12.24 -26.34
C LYS A 291 18.90 11.12 -27.37
N THR A 292 17.76 11.13 -28.06
CA THR A 292 17.39 10.10 -29.03
C THR A 292 17.28 10.68 -30.43
N ALA A 293 16.36 11.63 -30.63
CA ALA A 293 16.17 12.30 -31.91
C ALA A 293 17.38 13.20 -32.23
N GLY A 294 18.09 12.85 -33.31
CA GLY A 294 19.22 13.66 -33.83
C GLY A 294 20.56 13.42 -33.14
N THR A 295 20.63 12.50 -32.16
CA THR A 295 21.91 12.04 -31.60
C THR A 295 22.48 10.91 -32.48
N LEU A 296 23.68 11.09 -33.02
CA LEU A 296 24.31 10.10 -33.90
C LEU A 296 24.49 8.76 -33.18
N GLY A 297 23.89 7.70 -33.72
CA GLY A 297 23.93 6.35 -33.16
C GLY A 297 22.96 6.10 -32.00
N ALA A 298 22.12 7.06 -31.63
CA ALA A 298 21.03 6.81 -30.70
C ALA A 298 19.85 6.15 -31.43
N GLU A 299 19.16 5.25 -30.73
CA GLU A 299 17.97 4.59 -31.25
C GLU A 299 16.76 5.51 -31.01
N PRO A 300 16.01 5.90 -32.06
CA PRO A 300 14.84 6.74 -31.90
C PRO A 300 13.71 5.95 -31.23
N TRP A 301 12.86 6.65 -30.48
CA TRP A 301 11.64 6.03 -29.97
C TRP A 301 10.65 5.78 -31.11
N THR A 302 10.02 4.61 -31.11
CA THR A 302 8.89 4.32 -31.99
C THR A 302 7.56 4.51 -31.29
N LEU A 303 7.53 4.35 -29.96
CA LEU A 303 6.34 4.53 -29.14
C LEU A 303 6.72 5.00 -27.75
N ILE A 304 6.02 6.01 -27.23
CA ILE A 304 6.13 6.47 -25.85
C ILE A 304 4.86 6.05 -25.12
N VAL A 305 4.98 5.22 -24.10
CA VAL A 305 3.86 4.72 -23.30
C VAL A 305 3.90 5.37 -21.93
N GLY A 306 2.85 6.10 -21.55
CA GLY A 306 2.65 6.59 -20.19
C GLY A 306 1.81 5.60 -19.39
N ASN A 307 2.40 4.96 -18.39
CA ASN A 307 1.68 4.19 -17.36
C ASN A 307 1.02 5.14 -16.35
N PHE A 308 0.15 6.01 -16.86
CA PHE A 308 -0.61 7.00 -16.13
C PHE A 308 -2.04 7.01 -16.63
N THR A 309 -2.96 7.36 -15.75
CA THR A 309 -4.35 7.67 -16.11
C THR A 309 -4.52 9.18 -16.14
N PHE A 310 -5.11 9.70 -17.21
CA PHE A 310 -5.52 11.09 -17.33
C PHE A 310 -7.02 11.23 -17.06
N ASP A 311 -7.42 12.32 -16.43
CA ASP A 311 -8.80 12.76 -16.20
C ASP A 311 -9.13 13.98 -17.08
N PRO A 312 -10.43 14.30 -17.31
CA PRO A 312 -10.86 15.48 -18.06
C PRO A 312 -10.70 16.79 -17.27
N THR A 313 -9.52 17.00 -16.67
CA THR A 313 -9.18 18.21 -15.91
C THR A 313 -8.33 19.15 -16.76
N ARG A 314 -8.35 20.45 -16.43
CA ARG A 314 -7.51 21.46 -17.09
C ARG A 314 -6.02 21.17 -16.93
N GLU A 315 -5.63 20.66 -15.76
CA GLU A 315 -4.25 20.28 -15.45
C GLU A 315 -3.78 19.16 -16.37
N ASP A 316 -4.55 18.09 -16.48
CA ASP A 316 -4.24 16.94 -17.33
C ASP A 316 -4.25 17.28 -18.81
N ALA A 317 -5.22 18.07 -19.27
CA ALA A 317 -5.23 18.59 -20.64
C ALA A 317 -3.99 19.43 -20.94
N GLY A 318 -3.56 20.26 -19.97
CA GLY A 318 -2.34 21.05 -20.08
C GLY A 318 -1.08 20.18 -20.17
N LEU A 319 -0.99 19.13 -19.36
CA LEU A 319 0.11 18.16 -19.37
C LEU A 319 0.13 17.37 -20.69
N LEU A 320 -1.01 16.82 -21.13
CA LEU A 320 -1.12 16.11 -22.41
C LEU A 320 -0.69 16.97 -23.59
N ARG A 321 -1.07 18.26 -23.61
CA ARG A 321 -0.61 19.20 -24.64
C ARG A 321 0.92 19.34 -24.67
N ARG A 322 1.57 19.41 -23.50
CA ARG A 322 3.03 19.51 -23.41
C ARG A 322 3.70 18.19 -23.82
N LEU A 323 3.18 17.05 -23.36
CA LEU A 323 3.64 15.71 -23.75
C LEU A 323 3.50 15.48 -25.26
N ALA A 324 2.41 15.91 -25.87
CA ALA A 324 2.22 15.81 -27.32
C ALA A 324 3.32 16.55 -28.11
N ARG A 325 3.73 17.74 -27.65
CA ARG A 325 4.84 18.49 -28.26
C ARG A 325 6.19 17.81 -28.06
N VAL A 326 6.46 17.26 -26.87
CA VAL A 326 7.68 16.48 -26.62
C VAL A 326 7.72 15.23 -27.51
N SER A 327 6.59 14.54 -27.64
CA SER A 327 6.47 13.30 -28.42
C SER A 327 6.60 13.57 -29.91
N ALA A 328 6.03 14.67 -30.41
CA ALA A 328 6.24 15.15 -31.77
C ALA A 328 7.73 15.44 -32.05
N ALA A 329 8.42 16.12 -31.13
CA ALA A 329 9.85 16.39 -31.25
C ALA A 329 10.71 15.10 -31.18
N ALA A 330 10.25 14.09 -30.44
CA ALA A 330 10.88 12.78 -30.38
C ALA A 330 10.59 11.91 -31.61
N GLY A 331 9.64 12.30 -32.47
CA GLY A 331 9.22 11.51 -33.63
C GLY A 331 8.38 10.27 -33.29
N ALA A 332 7.76 10.23 -32.10
CA ALA A 332 7.04 9.06 -31.61
C ALA A 332 5.65 9.43 -31.07
N PRO A 333 4.59 8.62 -31.32
CA PRO A 333 3.29 8.80 -30.68
C PRO A 333 3.36 8.54 -29.17
N PHE A 334 2.51 9.24 -28.42
CA PHE A 334 2.29 9.02 -26.99
C PHE A 334 0.97 8.29 -26.74
N VAL A 335 1.00 7.22 -25.96
CA VAL A 335 -0.17 6.43 -25.57
C VAL A 335 -0.22 6.33 -24.04
N ALA A 336 -1.39 6.56 -23.44
CA ALA A 336 -1.60 6.45 -22.00
C ALA A 336 -3.07 6.09 -21.68
N GLY A 337 -3.36 5.80 -20.42
CA GLY A 337 -4.70 5.50 -19.96
C GLY A 337 -5.59 6.75 -19.86
N ALA A 338 -6.87 6.60 -20.19
CA ALA A 338 -7.90 7.60 -19.95
C ALA A 338 -8.86 7.11 -18.86
N SER A 339 -9.19 8.00 -17.93
CA SER A 339 -10.20 7.76 -16.91
C SER A 339 -11.59 7.62 -17.55
N PRO A 340 -12.48 6.74 -17.04
CA PRO A 340 -13.88 6.64 -17.51
C PRO A 340 -14.64 7.97 -17.47
N ARG A 341 -14.16 8.93 -16.65
CA ARG A 341 -14.75 10.27 -16.51
C ARG A 341 -14.70 11.08 -17.80
N PHE A 342 -13.82 10.74 -18.75
CA PHE A 342 -13.79 11.35 -20.08
C PHE A 342 -15.08 11.15 -20.87
N ILE A 343 -15.82 10.08 -20.57
CA ILE A 343 -17.10 9.73 -21.20
C ILE A 343 -18.23 9.72 -20.16
N GLY A 344 -18.21 10.68 -19.24
CA GLY A 344 -19.29 10.91 -18.28
C GLY A 344 -19.42 9.88 -17.15
N CYS A 345 -18.58 8.85 -17.10
CA CYS A 345 -18.73 7.73 -16.18
C CYS A 345 -17.79 7.80 -14.96
N ASP A 346 -18.30 7.51 -13.76
CA ASP A 346 -17.47 7.44 -12.55
C ASP A 346 -16.58 6.19 -12.50
N SER A 347 -16.96 5.13 -13.23
CA SER A 347 -16.28 3.84 -13.18
C SER A 347 -16.45 3.07 -14.48
N VAL A 348 -15.49 2.18 -14.77
CA VAL A 348 -15.55 1.29 -15.95
C VAL A 348 -16.79 0.39 -15.91
N GLN A 349 -17.29 -0.01 -14.73
CA GLN A 349 -18.49 -0.86 -14.66
C GLN A 349 -19.74 -0.19 -15.22
N LYS A 350 -19.85 1.14 -15.09
CA LYS A 350 -20.98 1.89 -15.64
C LYS A 350 -20.93 2.02 -17.17
N LEU A 351 -19.78 1.70 -17.80
CA LEU A 351 -19.66 1.75 -19.25
C LEU A 351 -20.56 0.73 -19.95
N SER A 352 -21.03 -0.33 -19.31
CA SER A 352 -21.97 -1.25 -19.94
C SER A 352 -23.36 -0.64 -20.21
N GLU A 353 -23.63 0.57 -19.73
CA GLU A 353 -24.90 1.29 -19.90
C GLU A 353 -24.72 2.44 -20.92
N PRO A 354 -25.06 2.24 -22.21
CA PRO A 354 -24.80 3.25 -23.26
C PRO A 354 -25.50 4.59 -23.03
N GLU A 355 -26.56 4.63 -22.23
CA GLU A 355 -27.28 5.87 -21.85
C GLU A 355 -26.48 6.75 -20.89
N SER A 356 -25.37 6.25 -20.33
CA SER A 356 -24.53 6.94 -19.35
C SER A 356 -23.27 7.60 -19.94
N TRP A 357 -23.04 7.46 -21.25
CA TRP A 357 -21.85 7.93 -21.95
C TRP A 357 -21.93 9.38 -22.44
#